data_AF-A0A167W8W5-F1
#
_entry.id   AF-A0A167W8W5-F1
#
_cell.length_a   1.000
_cell.length_b   1.000
_cell.length_c   1.000
_cell.angle_alpha   90.00
_cell.angle_beta   90.00
_cell.angle_gamma   90.00
#
_symmetry.space_group_name_H-M   'P 1'
#
loop_
_entity.id
_entity.type
_entity.pdbx_description
1 polymer ?
#
loop_
_entity_poly.entity_id
_entity_poly.type
_entity_poly.pdbx_seq_one_letter_code
_entity_poly.pdbx_strand_id
1 'polypeptide(L)'
;MASALATSIDTAALSSKIVQFTDYLIENFFLPLKACAVKTPQPTPAPLSIPTIPAEDVLPGSRARVSTLRRDCLIRDKHRCVVTRKFDKQEARRRYTTHGQNAVDDDGQVLEWTNNAGFQTLEVAHILPHSLINLEGSPHMVAARKNALDILNMFDMDVHRLITGTDIDRPTNALTLTTECHEEFGSFRMYFEATGPPRTYRIASYDLPALSMVPQPLTRTLFQSPTIDSPHPRLLAVHAAIARVLHMSGAGEYCDRILRDTEDSIAVESDGTTNLGTLVTLRLNGWWDGVSA
;
A
#
# COMPACT_ATOMS: atom_id res chain seq x y z
N MET A 1 -1.89 13.14 34.02
CA MET A 1 -3.16 12.45 34.27
C MET A 1 -4.29 13.25 33.63
N ALA A 2 -4.70 12.90 32.41
CA ALA A 2 -5.91 13.42 31.80
C ALA A 2 -6.81 12.21 31.53
N SER A 3 -7.57 11.80 32.56
CA SER A 3 -8.67 10.86 32.40
C SER A 3 -9.82 11.65 31.77
N ALA A 4 -9.89 11.62 30.44
CA ALA A 4 -11.07 12.11 29.75
C ALA A 4 -12.21 11.13 30.09
N LEU A 5 -13.23 11.65 30.77
CA LEU A 5 -14.51 10.98 30.97
C LEU A 5 -15.06 10.59 29.59
N ALA A 6 -14.92 9.32 29.22
CA ALA A 6 -15.68 8.74 28.13
C ALA A 6 -17.15 8.76 28.55
N THR A 7 -17.87 9.81 28.18
CA THR A 7 -19.33 9.83 28.22
C THR A 7 -19.81 8.60 27.46
N SER A 8 -20.45 7.65 28.15
CA SER A 8 -20.97 6.44 27.49
C SER A 8 -22.01 6.88 26.49
N ILE A 9 -21.69 6.76 25.20
CA ILE A 9 -22.64 6.96 24.13
C ILE A 9 -23.67 5.82 24.26
N ASP A 10 -24.95 6.17 24.41
CA ASP A 10 -26.02 5.17 24.35
C ASP A 10 -26.13 4.64 22.92
N THR A 11 -25.46 3.51 22.69
CA THR A 11 -25.42 2.84 21.40
C THR A 11 -26.75 2.19 21.03
N ALA A 12 -27.62 1.91 22.00
CA ALA A 12 -28.91 1.28 21.74
C ALA A 12 -29.85 2.24 21.00
N ALA A 13 -29.91 3.51 21.42
CA ALA A 13 -30.68 4.55 20.75
C ALA A 13 -30.13 4.94 19.36
N LEU A 14 -28.87 4.58 19.07
CA LEU A 14 -28.16 4.94 17.84
C LEU A 14 -27.90 3.74 16.91
N SER A 15 -28.36 2.54 17.26
CA SER A 15 -28.01 1.30 16.57
C SER A 15 -28.17 1.39 15.05
N SER A 16 -29.31 1.90 14.56
CA SER A 16 -29.54 2.08 13.11
C SER A 16 -28.56 3.06 12.45
N LYS A 17 -28.20 4.15 13.13
CA LYS A 17 -27.23 5.13 12.60
C LYS A 17 -25.81 4.57 12.60
N ILE A 18 -25.46 3.76 13.60
CA ILE A 18 -24.16 3.08 13.67
C ILE A 18 -24.01 2.08 12.52
N VAL A 19 -25.07 1.31 12.23
CA VAL A 19 -25.08 0.40 11.07
C VAL A 19 -24.90 1.20 9.77
N GLN A 20 -25.71 2.23 9.54
CA GLN A 20 -25.60 3.08 8.34
C GLN A 20 -24.21 3.71 8.18
N PHE A 21 -23.61 4.18 9.27
CA PHE A 21 -22.27 4.73 9.23
C PHE A 21 -21.20 3.66 8.95
N THR A 22 -21.39 2.44 9.48
CA THR A 22 -20.50 1.32 9.19
C THR A 22 -20.56 0.96 7.71
N ASP A 23 -21.75 0.84 7.14
CA ASP A 23 -21.94 0.61 5.69
C ASP A 23 -21.27 1.72 4.87
N TYR A 24 -21.46 2.98 5.29
CA TYR A 24 -20.80 4.13 4.66
C TYR A 24 -19.27 4.03 4.68
N LEU A 25 -18.66 3.66 5.81
CA LEU A 25 -17.21 3.47 5.93
C LEU A 25 -16.69 2.32 5.06
N ILE A 26 -17.43 1.21 4.99
CA ILE A 26 -17.07 0.06 4.16
C ILE A 26 -17.08 0.45 2.69
N GLU A 27 -18.19 1.02 2.20
CA GLU A 27 -18.40 1.34 0.79
C GLU A 27 -17.51 2.48 0.28
N ASN A 28 -17.26 3.49 1.12
CA ASN A 28 -16.54 4.70 0.69
C ASN A 28 -15.06 4.70 1.06
N PHE A 29 -14.58 3.77 1.89
CA PHE A 29 -13.19 3.81 2.36
C PHE A 29 -12.52 2.43 2.44
N PHE A 30 -12.98 1.54 3.32
CA PHE A 30 -12.24 0.31 3.61
C PHE A 30 -12.18 -0.67 2.43
N LEU A 31 -13.32 -0.93 1.80
CA LEU A 31 -13.37 -1.84 0.66
C LEU A 31 -12.64 -1.26 -0.56
N PRO A 32 -12.86 0.02 -0.95
CA PRO A 32 -12.04 0.68 -1.96
C PRO A 32 -10.52 0.61 -1.70
N LEU A 33 -10.09 0.90 -0.47
CA LEU A 33 -8.67 0.87 -0.11
C LEU A 33 -8.06 -0.50 -0.34
N LYS A 34 -8.72 -1.57 0.14
CA LYS A 34 -8.24 -2.94 -0.04
C LYS A 34 -8.23 -3.34 -1.53
N ALA A 35 -9.25 -2.94 -2.29
CA ALA A 35 -9.33 -3.23 -3.73
C ALA A 35 -8.18 -2.60 -4.54
N CYS A 36 -7.77 -1.38 -4.18
CA CYS A 36 -6.73 -0.65 -4.91
C CYS A 36 -5.31 -0.93 -4.43
N ALA A 37 -5.12 -1.19 -3.13
CA ALA A 37 -3.80 -1.27 -2.51
C ALA A 37 -2.98 -2.50 -2.92
N VAL A 38 -3.63 -3.60 -3.36
CA VAL A 38 -2.95 -4.80 -3.87
C VAL A 38 -2.56 -4.65 -5.35
N LYS A 39 -3.28 -3.81 -6.11
CA LYS A 39 -3.19 -3.72 -7.58
C LYS A 39 -2.33 -2.55 -8.06
N THR A 40 -1.46 -1.98 -7.22
CA THR A 40 -0.61 -0.85 -7.57
C THR A 40 0.22 -1.19 -8.83
N PRO A 41 -0.03 -0.54 -9.99
CA PRO A 41 0.61 -0.92 -11.25
C PRO A 41 2.13 -0.87 -11.09
N GLN A 42 2.81 -1.98 -11.38
CA GLN A 42 4.27 -2.03 -11.38
C GLN A 42 4.77 -1.68 -12.79
N PRO A 43 5.27 -0.45 -13.03
CA PRO A 43 5.88 -0.14 -14.31
C PRO A 43 7.20 -0.87 -14.44
N THR A 44 7.53 -1.25 -15.67
CA THR A 44 8.86 -1.71 -16.06
C THR A 44 9.90 -0.64 -15.69
N PRO A 45 11.13 -1.01 -15.29
CA PRO A 45 12.16 -0.03 -14.97
C PRO A 45 12.40 0.90 -16.16
N ALA A 46 12.42 2.21 -15.91
CA ALA A 46 12.80 3.19 -16.91
C ALA A 46 14.24 2.89 -17.37
N PRO A 47 14.54 2.89 -18.68
CA PRO A 47 15.93 3.01 -19.11
C PRO A 47 16.51 4.29 -18.51
N LEU A 48 17.80 4.27 -18.14
CA LEU A 48 18.55 5.38 -17.53
C LEU A 48 18.56 6.68 -18.37
N SER A 49 17.93 6.68 -19.55
CA SER A 49 17.96 7.75 -20.55
C SER A 49 16.64 8.51 -20.71
N ILE A 50 15.64 8.34 -19.83
CA ILE A 50 14.41 9.15 -19.93
C ILE A 50 14.75 10.60 -19.53
N PRO A 51 14.48 11.60 -20.40
CA PRO A 51 14.64 13.00 -20.04
C PRO A 51 13.84 13.32 -18.78
N THR A 52 14.42 14.07 -17.86
CA THR A 52 13.69 14.64 -16.72
C THR A 52 12.67 15.64 -17.26
N ILE A 53 11.45 15.18 -17.52
CA ILE A 53 10.33 16.06 -17.84
C ILE A 53 9.98 16.80 -16.52
N PRO A 54 9.77 18.13 -16.55
CA PRO A 54 9.33 18.87 -15.37
C PRO A 54 8.13 18.19 -14.71
N ALA A 55 8.14 18.08 -13.39
CA ALA A 55 7.08 17.39 -12.63
C ALA A 55 5.67 18.00 -12.84
N GLU A 56 5.63 19.25 -13.35
CA GLU A 56 4.45 20.05 -13.63
C GLU A 56 3.75 19.65 -14.94
N ASP A 57 4.48 19.08 -15.91
CA ASP A 57 3.96 18.70 -17.23
C ASP A 57 3.49 17.24 -17.32
N VAL A 58 3.56 16.50 -16.21
CA VAL A 58 3.31 15.06 -16.18
C VAL A 58 2.22 14.71 -15.17
N LEU A 59 1.10 14.18 -15.67
CA LEU A 59 -0.06 13.77 -14.88
C LEU A 59 0.33 12.77 -13.76
N PRO A 60 -0.22 12.91 -12.54
CA PRO A 60 -0.12 11.89 -11.49
C PRO A 60 -0.50 10.50 -12.01
N GLY A 61 0.22 9.46 -11.59
CA GLY A 61 -0.05 8.08 -11.99
C GLY A 61 0.41 7.72 -13.41
N SER A 62 0.97 8.67 -14.17
CA SER A 62 1.55 8.37 -15.48
C SER A 62 2.72 7.38 -15.38
N ARG A 63 2.93 6.60 -16.44
CA ARG A 63 4.01 5.59 -16.50
C ARG A 63 5.40 6.19 -16.19
N ALA A 64 5.65 7.42 -16.62
CA ALA A 64 6.92 8.11 -16.37
C ALA A 64 7.14 8.42 -14.88
N ARG A 65 6.11 8.92 -14.18
CA ARG A 65 6.19 9.20 -12.74
C ARG A 65 6.34 7.93 -11.93
N VAL A 66 5.50 6.93 -12.18
CA VAL A 66 5.56 5.67 -11.43
C VAL A 66 6.90 4.96 -11.68
N SER A 67 7.46 5.05 -12.88
CA SER A 67 8.79 4.50 -13.18
C SER A 67 9.91 5.27 -12.47
N THR A 68 9.80 6.60 -12.37
CA THR A 68 10.73 7.45 -11.60
C THR A 68 10.66 7.13 -10.11
N LEU A 69 9.45 7.04 -9.55
CA LEU A 69 9.22 6.61 -8.17
C LEU A 69 9.84 5.25 -7.91
N ARG A 70 9.64 4.28 -8.81
CA ARG A 70 10.21 2.94 -8.68
C ARG A 70 11.74 2.99 -8.62
N ARG A 71 12.37 3.72 -9.54
CA ARG A 71 13.83 3.93 -9.56
C ARG A 71 14.32 4.54 -8.24
N ASP A 72 13.68 5.61 -7.79
CA ASP A 72 14.10 6.33 -6.59
C ASP A 72 13.96 5.49 -5.32
N CYS A 73 12.85 4.77 -5.15
CA CYS A 73 12.67 3.87 -4.01
C CYS A 73 13.69 2.73 -4.01
N LEU A 74 13.98 2.10 -5.15
CA LEU A 74 15.00 1.06 -5.25
C LEU A 74 16.39 1.59 -4.87
N ILE A 75 16.78 2.78 -5.33
CA ILE A 75 18.05 3.41 -4.96
C ILE A 75 18.09 3.73 -3.46
N ARG A 76 17.04 4.37 -2.94
CA ARG A 76 16.91 4.72 -1.51
C ARG A 76 17.06 3.49 -0.62
N ASP A 77 16.41 2.39 -1.02
CA ASP A 77 16.34 1.15 -0.26
C ASP A 77 17.47 0.17 -0.62
N LYS A 78 18.53 0.65 -1.29
CA LYS A 78 19.72 -0.13 -1.66
C LYS A 78 19.39 -1.43 -2.39
N HIS A 79 18.41 -1.35 -3.30
CA HIS A 79 17.86 -2.45 -4.07
C HIS A 79 17.44 -3.65 -3.20
N ARG A 80 16.93 -3.38 -1.99
CA ARG A 80 16.48 -4.40 -1.04
C ARG A 80 15.07 -4.13 -0.57
N CYS A 81 14.35 -5.22 -0.29
CA CYS A 81 13.09 -5.12 0.45
C CYS A 81 13.36 -4.54 1.85
N VAL A 82 12.59 -3.53 2.26
CA VAL A 82 12.78 -2.89 3.58
C VAL A 82 12.48 -3.84 4.75
N VAL A 83 11.66 -4.88 4.50
CA VAL A 83 11.23 -5.91 5.47
C VAL A 83 12.23 -7.08 5.49
N THR A 84 12.33 -7.82 4.38
CA THR A 84 13.09 -9.09 4.31
C THR A 84 14.58 -8.87 4.04
N ARG A 85 14.98 -7.70 3.55
CA ARG A 85 16.35 -7.34 3.11
C ARG A 85 16.87 -8.16 1.93
N LYS A 86 16.03 -8.98 1.31
CA LYS A 86 16.37 -9.66 0.05
C LYS A 86 16.62 -8.65 -1.06
N PHE A 87 17.60 -8.95 -1.89
CA PHE A 87 18.10 -8.08 -2.94
C PHE A 87 17.31 -8.26 -4.24
N ASP A 88 17.20 -7.20 -5.05
CA ASP A 88 16.43 -7.23 -6.29
C ASP A 88 17.03 -8.19 -7.33
N LYS A 89 16.21 -9.13 -7.82
CA LYS A 89 16.61 -10.10 -8.84
C LYS A 89 17.04 -9.46 -10.15
N GLN A 90 16.37 -8.39 -10.60
CA GLN A 90 16.70 -7.76 -11.87
C GLN A 90 18.02 -6.99 -11.78
N GLU A 91 18.23 -6.28 -10.68
CA GLU A 91 19.48 -5.58 -10.42
C GLU A 91 20.65 -6.57 -10.24
N ALA A 92 20.44 -7.68 -9.52
CA ALA A 92 21.44 -8.73 -9.42
C ALA A 92 21.83 -9.27 -10.79
N ARG A 93 20.84 -9.61 -11.64
CA ARG A 93 21.09 -10.07 -13.01
C ARG A 93 21.86 -9.04 -13.82
N ARG A 94 21.49 -7.76 -13.73
CA ARG A 94 22.18 -6.66 -14.42
C ARG A 94 23.64 -6.57 -14.00
N ARG A 95 23.93 -6.60 -12.69
CA ARG A 95 25.31 -6.54 -12.18
C ARG A 95 26.11 -7.79 -12.55
N TYR A 96 25.50 -8.96 -12.52
CA TYR A 96 26.15 -10.21 -12.94
C TYR A 96 26.56 -10.17 -14.42
N THR A 97 25.70 -9.63 -15.31
CA THR A 97 26.05 -9.48 -16.72
C THR A 97 27.29 -8.60 -16.93
N THR A 98 27.50 -7.60 -16.09
CA THR A 98 28.65 -6.67 -16.20
C THR A 98 29.91 -7.18 -15.48
N HIS A 99 29.76 -7.80 -14.31
CA HIS A 99 30.88 -8.10 -13.41
C HIS A 99 31.04 -9.58 -13.06
N GLY A 100 30.18 -10.46 -13.58
CA GLY A 100 30.18 -11.89 -13.30
C GLY A 100 30.05 -12.19 -11.81
N GLN A 101 30.85 -13.14 -11.33
CA GLN A 101 30.88 -13.55 -9.92
C GLN A 101 31.36 -12.46 -8.96
N ASN A 102 32.04 -11.41 -9.46
CA ASN A 102 32.55 -10.30 -8.65
C ASN A 102 31.54 -9.16 -8.50
N ALA A 103 30.32 -9.33 -8.98
CA ALA A 103 29.26 -8.35 -8.79
C ALA A 103 28.98 -8.12 -7.29
N VAL A 104 28.91 -6.86 -6.90
CA VAL A 104 28.69 -6.42 -5.51
C VAL A 104 27.32 -5.75 -5.34
N ASP A 105 26.81 -5.76 -4.12
CA ASP A 105 25.64 -4.99 -3.69
C ASP A 105 25.98 -3.50 -3.51
N ASP A 106 24.99 -2.70 -3.12
CA ASP A 106 25.10 -1.26 -2.89
C ASP A 106 26.01 -0.89 -1.72
N ASP A 107 26.37 -1.86 -0.86
CA ASP A 107 27.29 -1.71 0.26
C ASP A 107 28.71 -2.22 -0.10
N GLY A 108 28.94 -2.66 -1.34
CA GLY A 108 30.23 -3.17 -1.81
C GLY A 108 30.51 -4.63 -1.44
N GLN A 109 29.51 -5.37 -0.93
CA GLN A 109 29.66 -6.78 -0.60
C GLN A 109 29.38 -7.65 -1.83
N VAL A 110 30.20 -8.68 -2.04
CA VAL A 110 30.00 -9.62 -3.16
C VAL A 110 28.66 -10.34 -3.01
N LEU A 111 27.88 -10.35 -4.08
CA LEU A 111 26.59 -11.03 -4.12
C LEU A 111 26.78 -12.56 -4.08
N GLU A 112 26.02 -13.24 -3.23
CA GLU A 112 26.07 -14.70 -3.12
C GLU A 112 25.27 -15.35 -4.25
N TRP A 113 25.96 -16.01 -5.19
CA TRP A 113 25.34 -16.61 -6.38
C TRP A 113 24.92 -18.08 -6.21
N THR A 114 25.38 -18.73 -5.15
CA THR A 114 25.15 -20.16 -4.88
C THR A 114 23.85 -20.42 -4.13
N ASN A 115 23.27 -19.39 -3.51
CA ASN A 115 22.06 -19.48 -2.71
C ASN A 115 20.95 -18.57 -3.28
N ASN A 116 19.89 -19.17 -3.83
CA ASN A 116 18.76 -18.42 -4.37
C ASN A 116 17.94 -17.68 -3.29
N ALA A 117 18.15 -17.98 -2.00
CA ALA A 117 17.39 -17.34 -0.92
C ALA A 117 17.66 -15.83 -0.76
N GLY A 118 18.80 -15.34 -1.27
CA GLY A 118 19.22 -13.93 -1.14
C GLY A 118 18.51 -12.96 -2.09
N PHE A 119 17.90 -13.45 -3.17
CA PHE A 119 17.30 -12.61 -4.22
C PHE A 119 15.78 -12.76 -4.29
N GLN A 120 15.08 -11.65 -4.52
CA GLN A 120 13.63 -11.65 -4.76
C GLN A 120 13.24 -10.56 -5.76
N THR A 121 12.08 -10.75 -6.41
CA THR A 121 11.48 -9.67 -7.20
C THR A 121 11.01 -8.59 -6.24
N LEU A 122 11.44 -7.35 -6.48
CA LEU A 122 10.99 -6.21 -5.69
C LEU A 122 9.93 -5.39 -6.42
N GLU A 123 9.02 -4.85 -5.62
CA GLU A 123 7.92 -4.00 -6.02
C GLU A 123 7.96 -2.72 -5.19
N VAL A 124 7.40 -1.66 -5.76
CA VAL A 124 7.24 -0.40 -5.04
C VAL A 124 5.77 -0.22 -4.74
N ALA A 125 5.47 -0.22 -3.46
CA ALA A 125 4.14 -0.15 -2.90
C ALA A 125 3.88 1.26 -2.38
N HIS A 126 2.78 1.88 -2.83
CA HIS A 126 2.32 3.11 -2.19
C HIS A 126 1.81 2.80 -0.77
N ILE A 127 2.08 3.67 0.21
CA ILE A 127 1.60 3.53 1.59
C ILE A 127 0.10 3.82 1.64
N LEU A 128 -0.31 4.95 1.07
CA LEU A 128 -1.70 5.26 0.78
C LEU A 128 -1.93 5.16 -0.74
N PRO A 129 -2.93 4.38 -1.20
CA PRO A 129 -3.10 4.08 -2.62
C PRO A 129 -3.33 5.31 -3.50
N HIS A 130 -2.80 5.25 -4.72
CA HIS A 130 -2.93 6.32 -5.73
C HIS A 130 -4.40 6.68 -6.04
N SER A 131 -5.30 5.70 -6.02
CA SER A 131 -6.72 5.86 -6.34
C SER A 131 -7.48 6.83 -5.43
N LEU A 132 -6.97 7.11 -4.22
CA LEU A 132 -7.61 8.01 -3.27
C LEU A 132 -7.72 9.46 -3.77
N ILE A 133 -6.82 9.89 -4.66
CA ILE A 133 -6.64 11.32 -5.00
C ILE A 133 -6.90 11.59 -6.48
N ASN A 134 -7.14 10.55 -7.27
CA ASN A 134 -7.52 10.76 -8.66
C ASN A 134 -8.91 11.40 -8.75
N LEU A 135 -9.01 12.72 -8.81
CA LEU A 135 -10.31 13.42 -8.88
C LEU A 135 -10.90 13.47 -10.30
N GLU A 136 -10.36 12.69 -11.25
CA GLU A 136 -10.92 12.57 -12.59
C GLU A 136 -12.08 11.57 -12.64
N GLY A 137 -13.08 11.82 -13.48
CA GLY A 137 -14.20 10.90 -13.71
C GLY A 137 -15.56 11.55 -13.51
N SER A 138 -16.58 10.71 -13.34
CA SER A 138 -17.96 11.17 -13.17
C SER A 138 -18.15 11.89 -11.83
N PRO A 139 -19.17 12.75 -11.68
CA PRO A 139 -19.46 13.42 -10.41
C PRO A 139 -19.60 12.45 -9.22
N HIS A 140 -20.07 11.22 -9.49
CA HIS A 140 -20.21 10.17 -8.50
C HIS A 140 -18.84 9.64 -8.01
N MET A 141 -17.88 9.41 -8.91
CA MET A 141 -16.52 9.00 -8.54
C MET A 141 -15.82 10.09 -7.72
N VAL A 142 -15.98 11.36 -8.13
CA VAL A 142 -15.43 12.50 -7.40
C VAL A 142 -16.01 12.59 -5.99
N ALA A 143 -17.31 12.36 -5.83
CA ALA A 143 -17.97 12.33 -4.52
C ALA A 143 -17.45 11.18 -3.64
N ALA A 144 -17.34 9.97 -4.19
CA ALA A 144 -16.81 8.81 -3.46
C ALA A 144 -15.38 9.06 -2.95
N ARG A 145 -14.52 9.70 -3.75
CA ARG A 145 -13.16 10.05 -3.35
C ARG A 145 -13.12 11.14 -2.29
N LYS A 146 -13.97 12.17 -2.40
CA LYS A 146 -14.13 13.17 -1.33
C LYS A 146 -14.54 12.52 0.00
N ASN A 147 -15.51 11.62 -0.04
CA ASN A 147 -15.91 10.85 1.15
C ASN A 147 -14.72 10.06 1.74
N ALA A 148 -13.92 9.40 0.89
CA ALA A 148 -12.73 8.67 1.33
C ALA A 148 -11.70 9.61 2.00
N LEU A 149 -11.48 10.80 1.46
CA LEU A 149 -10.57 11.80 2.03
C LEU A 149 -11.11 12.37 3.35
N ASP A 150 -12.41 12.56 3.47
CA ASP A 150 -13.06 12.99 4.72
C ASP A 150 -12.92 11.93 5.82
N ILE A 151 -13.09 10.65 5.47
CA ILE A 151 -12.83 9.53 6.39
C ILE A 151 -11.34 9.46 6.76
N LEU A 152 -10.43 9.66 5.79
CA LEU A 152 -8.99 9.70 6.04
C LEU A 152 -8.61 10.79 7.07
N ASN A 153 -9.27 11.95 7.02
CA ASN A 153 -9.09 13.02 8.00
C ASN A 153 -9.53 12.64 9.42
N MET A 154 -10.42 11.65 9.58
CA MET A 154 -10.79 11.13 10.90
C MET A 154 -9.65 10.33 11.54
N PHE A 155 -8.74 9.74 10.75
CA PHE A 155 -7.57 9.02 11.24
C PHE A 155 -6.43 9.96 11.61
N ASP A 156 -6.13 10.91 10.72
CA ASP A 156 -5.09 11.92 10.95
C ASP A 156 -5.43 13.20 10.18
N MET A 157 -5.59 14.31 10.91
CA MET A 157 -6.01 15.60 10.37
C MET A 157 -5.05 16.09 9.29
N ASP A 158 -5.58 16.47 8.14
CA ASP A 158 -4.83 17.01 6.99
C ASP A 158 -3.79 16.03 6.39
N VAL A 159 -3.83 14.74 6.74
CA VAL A 159 -2.84 13.76 6.20
C VAL A 159 -2.93 13.63 4.68
N HIS A 160 -4.12 13.81 4.11
CA HIS A 160 -4.34 13.80 2.66
C HIS A 160 -3.49 14.86 1.91
N ARG A 161 -3.11 15.96 2.58
CA ARG A 161 -2.27 16.99 1.98
C ARG A 161 -0.85 16.48 1.67
N LEU A 162 -0.39 15.45 2.38
CA LEU A 162 0.93 14.82 2.15
C LEU A 162 0.99 14.01 0.85
N ILE A 163 -0.16 13.74 0.25
CA ILE A 163 -0.30 12.89 -0.93
C ILE A 163 -1.03 13.61 -2.07
N THR A 164 -1.46 14.87 -1.89
CA THR A 164 -2.28 15.58 -2.90
C THR A 164 -1.49 15.92 -4.16
N GLY A 165 -2.14 15.83 -5.33
CA GLY A 165 -1.56 16.25 -6.60
C GLY A 165 -0.34 15.40 -6.98
N THR A 166 0.80 16.05 -7.22
CA THR A 166 2.05 15.36 -7.58
C THR A 166 2.69 14.61 -6.42
N ASP A 167 2.28 14.88 -5.18
CA ASP A 167 2.89 14.28 -3.99
C ASP A 167 2.49 12.80 -3.79
N ILE A 168 1.43 12.33 -4.47
CA ILE A 168 1.00 10.92 -4.41
C ILE A 168 2.09 9.95 -4.88
N ASP A 169 2.86 10.33 -5.89
CA ASP A 169 3.92 9.52 -6.50
C ASP A 169 5.31 9.89 -5.96
N ARG A 170 5.39 10.39 -4.72
CA ARG A 170 6.67 10.68 -4.08
C ARG A 170 7.17 9.50 -3.26
N PRO A 171 8.50 9.33 -3.13
CA PRO A 171 9.10 8.32 -2.27
C PRO A 171 8.62 8.37 -0.80
N THR A 172 8.15 9.54 -0.33
CA THR A 172 7.52 9.71 0.99
C THR A 172 6.29 8.83 1.18
N ASN A 173 5.55 8.54 0.12
CA ASN A 173 4.36 7.67 0.13
C ASN A 173 4.66 6.27 -0.43
N ALA A 174 5.92 5.80 -0.43
CA ALA A 174 6.23 4.50 -1.04
C ALA A 174 7.34 3.69 -0.35
N LEU A 175 7.22 2.37 -0.43
CA LEU A 175 8.13 1.37 0.14
C LEU A 175 8.58 0.38 -0.93
N THR A 176 9.85 -0.04 -0.88
CA THR A 176 10.32 -1.20 -1.65
C THR A 176 10.06 -2.50 -0.87
N LEU A 177 9.24 -3.38 -1.42
CA LEU A 177 8.81 -4.65 -0.81
C LEU A 177 9.08 -5.82 -1.75
N THR A 178 9.15 -7.04 -1.24
CA THR A 178 8.97 -8.23 -2.09
C THR A 178 7.50 -8.35 -2.48
N THR A 179 7.18 -9.06 -3.56
CA THR A 179 5.79 -9.27 -4.03
C THR A 179 4.85 -9.73 -2.89
N GLU A 180 5.27 -10.70 -2.09
CA GLU A 180 4.49 -11.27 -0.98
C GLU A 180 4.33 -10.27 0.17
N CYS A 181 5.39 -9.50 0.50
CA CYS A 181 5.28 -8.43 1.49
C CYS A 181 4.38 -7.29 0.98
N HIS A 182 4.39 -6.99 -0.32
CA HIS A 182 3.51 -6.00 -0.92
C HIS A 182 2.06 -6.45 -0.84
N GLU A 183 1.77 -7.72 -1.10
CA GLU A 183 0.44 -8.29 -0.94
C GLU A 183 -0.05 -8.20 0.51
N GLU A 184 0.75 -8.64 1.49
CA GLU A 184 0.41 -8.52 2.92
C GLU A 184 0.22 -7.05 3.34
N PHE A 185 1.04 -6.13 2.83
CA PHE A 185 0.96 -4.71 3.14
C PHE A 185 -0.29 -4.05 2.53
N GLY A 186 -0.55 -4.30 1.25
CA GLY A 186 -1.68 -3.74 0.51
C GLY A 186 -3.03 -4.28 0.99
N SER A 187 -3.07 -5.55 1.43
CA SER A 187 -4.26 -6.14 2.05
C SER A 187 -4.46 -5.75 3.52
N PHE A 188 -3.58 -4.90 4.07
CA PHE A 188 -3.54 -4.46 5.47
C PHE A 188 -3.36 -5.60 6.49
N ARG A 189 -2.76 -6.73 6.08
CA ARG A 189 -2.35 -7.80 6.99
C ARG A 189 -1.04 -7.47 7.68
N MET A 190 -0.11 -6.77 7.02
CA MET A 190 1.16 -6.30 7.57
C MET A 190 1.15 -4.77 7.76
N TYR A 191 1.72 -4.27 8.85
CA TYR A 191 1.85 -2.84 9.13
C TYR A 191 3.15 -2.47 9.85
N PHE A 192 3.48 -1.17 9.84
CA PHE A 192 4.67 -0.60 10.45
C PHE A 192 4.27 0.25 11.67
N GLU A 193 4.76 -0.13 12.84
CA GLU A 193 4.52 0.57 14.09
C GLU A 193 5.78 1.34 14.48
N ALA A 194 5.65 2.67 14.63
CA ALA A 194 6.76 3.51 15.03
C ALA A 194 7.31 3.08 16.39
N THR A 195 8.63 3.05 16.49
CA THR A 195 9.34 2.83 17.75
C THR A 195 9.93 4.17 18.23
N GLY A 196 10.67 4.16 19.35
CA GLY A 196 11.35 5.36 19.84
C GLY A 196 12.39 5.93 18.86
N PRO A 197 13.34 5.12 18.34
CA PRO A 197 14.36 5.62 17.43
C PRO A 197 13.79 6.09 16.08
N PRO A 198 14.33 7.19 15.50
CA PRO A 198 13.90 7.68 14.20
C PRO A 198 13.99 6.61 13.11
N ARG A 199 12.99 6.59 12.21
CA ARG A 199 12.90 5.66 11.06
C ARG A 199 12.95 4.18 11.43
N THR A 200 12.76 3.85 12.71
CA THR A 200 12.77 2.48 13.20
C THR A 200 11.35 2.05 13.52
N TYR A 201 10.97 0.91 12.97
CA TYR A 201 9.62 0.39 13.06
C TYR A 201 9.63 -1.06 13.50
N ARG A 202 8.71 -1.40 14.40
CA ARG A 202 8.29 -2.77 14.64
C ARG A 202 7.34 -3.14 13.50
N ILE A 203 7.64 -4.23 12.82
CA ILE A 203 6.82 -4.73 11.71
C ILE A 203 6.07 -5.94 12.23
N ALA A 204 4.75 -5.89 12.11
CA ALA A 204 3.86 -6.94 12.56
C ALA A 204 2.89 -7.32 11.45
N SER A 205 2.45 -8.58 11.49
CA SER A 205 1.43 -9.12 10.60
C SER A 205 0.33 -9.77 11.43
N TYR A 206 -0.91 -9.64 10.97
CA TYR A 206 -2.08 -10.36 11.49
C TYR A 206 -2.27 -11.73 10.84
N ASP A 207 -1.40 -12.09 9.89
CA ASP A 207 -1.42 -13.40 9.27
C ASP A 207 -0.87 -14.49 10.21
N LEU A 208 -1.13 -15.75 9.86
CA LEU A 208 -0.58 -16.88 10.58
C LEU A 208 0.95 -16.89 10.43
N PRO A 209 1.72 -17.23 11.49
CA PRO A 209 3.19 -17.21 11.43
C PRO A 209 3.79 -18.08 10.31
N ALA A 210 3.10 -19.15 9.90
CA ALA A 210 3.53 -20.02 8.81
C ALA A 210 3.29 -19.43 7.41
N LEU A 211 2.43 -18.41 7.30
CA LEU A 211 2.03 -17.76 6.05
C LEU A 211 2.66 -16.36 5.89
N SER A 212 3.03 -15.70 6.99
CA SER A 212 3.64 -14.37 6.92
C SER A 212 5.11 -14.44 6.50
N MET A 213 5.49 -13.53 5.60
CA MET A 213 6.88 -13.28 5.22
C MET A 213 7.63 -12.43 6.26
N VAL A 214 6.95 -11.96 7.31
CA VAL A 214 7.52 -11.21 8.41
C VAL A 214 7.92 -12.19 9.53
N PRO A 215 9.22 -12.48 9.72
CA PRO A 215 9.66 -13.26 10.87
C PRO A 215 9.39 -12.46 12.15
N GLN A 216 8.35 -12.82 12.90
CA GLN A 216 8.00 -12.09 14.12
C GLN A 216 8.82 -12.58 15.33
N PRO A 217 9.31 -11.67 16.19
CA PRO A 217 9.23 -10.20 16.08
C PRO A 217 10.27 -9.64 15.10
N LEU A 218 9.87 -8.69 14.24
CA LEU A 218 10.77 -7.98 13.34
C LEU A 218 10.82 -6.49 13.70
N THR A 219 12.04 -5.97 13.87
CA THR A 219 12.28 -4.52 13.95
C THR A 219 13.25 -4.12 12.86
N ARG A 220 12.92 -3.06 12.12
CA ARG A 220 13.75 -2.55 11.02
C ARG A 220 13.90 -1.04 11.12
N THR A 221 15.14 -0.58 10.99
CA THR A 221 15.45 0.80 10.63
C THR A 221 15.41 0.90 9.11
N LEU A 222 14.53 1.74 8.57
CA LEU A 222 14.43 1.95 7.12
C LEU A 222 15.71 2.59 6.58
N PHE A 223 16.06 2.29 5.33
CA PHE A 223 17.21 2.90 4.67
C PHE A 223 17.02 4.42 4.52
N GLN A 224 18.12 5.13 4.31
CA GLN A 224 18.12 6.57 4.11
C GLN A 224 18.98 6.91 2.89
N SER A 225 18.51 7.88 2.11
CA SER A 225 19.26 8.54 1.06
C SER A 225 19.41 10.02 1.40
N PRO A 226 20.53 10.67 1.04
CA PRO A 226 20.68 12.12 1.17
C PRO A 226 19.84 12.90 0.16
N THR A 227 19.44 12.28 -0.95
CA THR A 227 18.77 12.95 -2.08
C THR A 227 17.34 12.46 -2.33
N ILE A 228 16.94 11.33 -1.73
CA ILE A 228 15.65 10.71 -1.94
C ILE A 228 14.91 10.64 -0.61
N ASP A 229 13.72 11.22 -0.59
CA ASP A 229 12.90 11.34 0.62
C ASP A 229 12.59 9.97 1.25
N SER A 230 12.61 9.94 2.59
CA SER A 230 12.23 8.76 3.36
C SER A 230 10.70 8.62 3.44
N PRO A 231 10.18 7.39 3.65
CA PRO A 231 8.76 7.17 3.92
C PRO A 231 8.28 8.04 5.08
N HIS A 232 7.16 8.75 4.87
CA HIS A 232 6.66 9.70 5.84
C HIS A 232 6.04 8.97 7.04
N PRO A 233 6.48 9.22 8.29
CA PRO A 233 6.01 8.48 9.46
C PRO A 233 4.50 8.55 9.67
N ARG A 234 3.87 9.70 9.40
CA ARG A 234 2.40 9.85 9.49
C ARG A 234 1.64 8.93 8.53
N LEU A 235 2.14 8.73 7.30
CA LEU A 235 1.48 7.85 6.34
C LEU A 235 1.52 6.39 6.82
N LEU A 236 2.68 5.95 7.35
CA LEU A 236 2.82 4.63 7.96
C LEU A 236 1.92 4.47 9.20
N ALA A 237 1.81 5.50 10.04
CA ALA A 237 0.94 5.49 11.21
C ALA A 237 -0.55 5.36 10.83
N VAL A 238 -0.99 6.10 9.81
CA VAL A 238 -2.36 5.98 9.29
C VAL A 238 -2.61 4.61 8.69
N HIS A 239 -1.70 4.08 7.87
CA HIS A 239 -1.80 2.71 7.34
C HIS A 239 -1.94 1.68 8.48
N ALA A 240 -1.10 1.79 9.51
CA ALA A 240 -1.17 0.91 10.68
C ALA A 240 -2.47 1.06 11.48
N ALA A 241 -3.02 2.27 11.58
CA ALA A 241 -4.32 2.49 12.24
C ALA A 241 -5.47 1.85 11.44
N ILE A 242 -5.46 2.00 10.11
CA ILE A 242 -6.44 1.36 9.21
C ILE A 242 -6.36 -0.17 9.34
N ALA A 243 -5.14 -0.74 9.32
CA ALA A 243 -4.93 -2.17 9.50
C ALA A 243 -5.49 -2.68 10.83
N ARG A 244 -5.25 -1.96 11.93
CA ARG A 244 -5.82 -2.30 13.25
C ARG A 244 -7.34 -2.25 13.25
N VAL A 245 -7.95 -1.22 12.67
CA VAL A 245 -9.42 -1.10 12.60
C VAL A 245 -10.00 -2.25 11.79
N LEU A 246 -9.44 -2.53 10.61
CA LEU A 246 -9.88 -3.64 9.74
C LEU A 246 -9.81 -4.99 10.46
N HIS A 247 -8.73 -5.23 11.21
CA HIS A 247 -8.55 -6.47 11.95
C HIS A 247 -9.50 -6.57 13.16
N MET A 248 -9.51 -5.56 14.04
CA MET A 248 -10.26 -5.61 15.30
C MET A 248 -11.78 -5.60 15.10
N SER A 249 -12.27 -5.02 14.00
CA SER A 249 -13.71 -4.98 13.68
C SER A 249 -14.20 -6.18 12.86
N GLY A 250 -13.30 -7.01 12.32
CA GLY A 250 -13.63 -8.03 11.33
C GLY A 250 -13.96 -7.48 9.93
N ALA A 251 -13.95 -6.16 9.74
CA ALA A 251 -14.20 -5.52 8.44
C ALA A 251 -13.19 -5.95 7.36
N GLY A 252 -11.95 -6.25 7.76
CA GLY A 252 -10.92 -6.74 6.84
C GLY A 252 -11.31 -8.06 6.17
N GLU A 253 -11.73 -9.05 6.96
CA GLU A 253 -12.19 -10.35 6.48
C GLU A 253 -13.48 -10.23 5.66
N TYR A 254 -14.41 -9.37 6.10
CA TYR A 254 -15.62 -9.06 5.35
C TYR A 254 -15.29 -8.51 3.95
N CYS A 255 -14.36 -7.58 3.85
CA CYS A 255 -13.91 -7.03 2.57
C CYS A 255 -13.19 -8.08 1.71
N ASP A 256 -12.31 -8.89 2.32
CA ASP A 256 -11.57 -9.95 1.60
C ASP A 256 -12.53 -10.97 0.98
N ARG A 257 -13.61 -11.33 1.68
CA ARG A 257 -14.65 -12.20 1.12
C ARG A 257 -15.32 -11.57 -0.12
N ILE A 258 -15.70 -10.30 -0.04
CA ILE A 258 -16.30 -9.59 -1.19
C ILE A 258 -15.35 -9.53 -2.37
N LEU A 259 -14.05 -9.31 -2.13
CA LEU A 259 -13.05 -9.23 -3.20
C LEU A 259 -12.72 -10.61 -3.79
N ARG A 260 -12.70 -11.70 -3.00
CA ARG A 260 -12.54 -13.06 -3.54
C ARG A 260 -13.68 -13.44 -4.48
N ASP A 261 -14.92 -13.06 -4.11
CA ASP A 261 -16.09 -13.25 -4.98
C ASP A 261 -15.94 -12.54 -6.34
N THR A 262 -14.97 -11.63 -6.53
CA THR A 262 -14.67 -11.01 -7.84
C THR A 262 -13.59 -11.70 -8.64
N GLU A 263 -12.65 -12.37 -7.98
CA GLU A 263 -11.50 -13.03 -8.62
C GLU A 263 -11.89 -14.44 -9.08
N ASP A 264 -12.76 -15.11 -8.33
CA ASP A 264 -13.25 -16.46 -8.63
C ASP A 264 -14.53 -16.45 -9.51
N SER A 265 -15.23 -15.32 -9.63
CA SER A 265 -16.48 -15.23 -10.39
C SER A 265 -16.27 -15.14 -11.91
N ILE A 266 -16.02 -16.29 -12.53
CA ILE A 266 -16.50 -16.55 -13.91
C ILE A 266 -18.02 -16.82 -13.89
N ALA A 267 -18.60 -17.16 -12.73
CA ALA A 267 -20.03 -17.41 -12.56
C ALA A 267 -20.57 -16.70 -11.30
N VAL A 268 -21.72 -16.04 -11.45
CA VAL A 268 -22.54 -15.58 -10.33
C VAL A 268 -23.15 -16.82 -9.67
N GLU A 269 -22.93 -17.00 -8.37
CA GLU A 269 -23.51 -18.10 -7.61
C GLU A 269 -25.05 -17.95 -7.63
N SER A 270 -25.76 -19.01 -8.04
CA SER A 270 -27.23 -18.97 -8.17
C SER A 270 -27.97 -18.88 -6.83
N ASP A 271 -27.25 -19.03 -5.71
CA ASP A 271 -27.79 -18.97 -4.35
C ASP A 271 -27.88 -17.54 -3.78
N GLY A 272 -27.42 -16.53 -4.53
CA GLY A 272 -27.48 -15.12 -4.15
C GLY A 272 -26.42 -14.70 -3.14
N THR A 273 -25.38 -15.52 -2.90
CA THR A 273 -24.29 -15.18 -1.97
C THR A 273 -23.29 -14.17 -2.53
N THR A 274 -23.22 -14.04 -3.86
CA THR A 274 -22.38 -13.03 -4.53
C THR A 274 -22.89 -11.62 -4.25
N ASN A 275 -22.07 -10.76 -3.64
CA ASN A 275 -22.45 -9.39 -3.30
C ASN A 275 -22.37 -8.42 -4.51
N LEU A 276 -23.17 -8.68 -5.55
CA LEU A 276 -23.16 -7.95 -6.82
C LEU A 276 -23.39 -6.43 -6.65
N GLY A 277 -24.24 -6.02 -5.70
CA GLY A 277 -24.53 -4.61 -5.45
C GLY A 277 -23.29 -3.82 -5.03
N THR A 278 -22.51 -4.37 -4.09
CA THR A 278 -21.27 -3.75 -3.63
C THR A 278 -20.19 -3.74 -4.73
N LEU A 279 -20.13 -4.80 -5.55
CA LEU A 279 -19.17 -4.90 -6.66
C LEU A 279 -19.45 -3.91 -7.80
N VAL A 280 -20.72 -3.78 -8.18
CA VAL A 280 -21.16 -2.75 -9.14
C VAL A 280 -20.84 -1.36 -8.60
N THR A 281 -21.05 -1.12 -7.31
CA THR A 281 -20.75 0.16 -6.67
C THR A 281 -19.25 0.48 -6.69
N LEU A 282 -18.37 -0.48 -6.39
CA LEU A 282 -16.91 -0.32 -6.51
C LEU A 282 -16.49 0.10 -7.91
N ARG A 283 -17.07 -0.54 -8.94
CA ARG A 283 -16.77 -0.24 -10.34
C ARG A 283 -17.31 1.11 -10.78
N LEU A 284 -18.56 1.43 -10.46
CA LEU A 284 -19.18 2.73 -10.77
C LEU A 284 -18.47 3.90 -10.07
N ASN A 285 -17.88 3.65 -8.91
CA ASN A 285 -17.08 4.62 -8.17
C ASN A 285 -15.65 4.78 -8.69
N GLY A 286 -15.24 4.00 -9.70
CA GLY A 286 -13.90 4.09 -10.27
C GLY A 286 -12.81 3.66 -9.29
N TRP A 287 -13.13 2.75 -8.36
CA TRP A 287 -12.17 2.11 -7.46
C TRP A 287 -11.60 0.82 -8.06
N TRP A 288 -12.30 0.24 -9.02
CA TRP A 288 -11.93 -1.03 -9.62
C TRP A 288 -12.36 -1.11 -11.09
N ASP A 289 -11.41 -1.42 -11.98
CA ASP A 289 -11.67 -1.53 -13.42
C ASP A 289 -12.07 -2.95 -13.87
N GLY A 290 -12.04 -3.93 -12.96
CA GLY A 290 -12.30 -5.35 -13.26
C GLY A 290 -11.08 -6.26 -13.08
N VAL A 291 -11.22 -7.52 -13.48
CA VAL A 291 -10.08 -8.42 -13.71
C VAL A 291 -9.54 -8.09 -15.10
N SER A 292 -8.34 -7.54 -15.18
CA SER A 292 -7.60 -7.45 -16.43
C SER A 292 -7.24 -8.88 -16.85
N ALA A 293 -7.74 -9.32 -18.01
CA ALA A 293 -7.31 -10.56 -18.64
C ALA A 293 -5.84 -10.50 -19.06
#